data_AF-A0A7W1TQF2-F1
#
_entry.id   AF-A0A7W1TQF2-F1
#
_cell.length_a   1.000
_cell.length_b   1.000
_cell.length_c   1.000
_cell.angle_alpha   90.00
_cell.angle_beta   90.00
_cell.angle_gamma   90.00
#
_symmetry.space_group_name_H-M   'P 1'
#
loop_
_entity.id
_entity.type
_entity.pdbx_description
1 polymer ?
#
loop_
_entity_poly.entity_id
_entity_poly.type
_entity_poly.pdbx_seq_one_letter_code
_entity_poly.pdbx_strand_id
1 'polypeptide(L)'
;LQALILTEEGSERMLLTPTYHIFEMYKVHQDATLLPLDLRCDDYTCGDLTMAGLSASASRDKAGVVHVSLCNVNPNETAELLCEVRGIQFNSVQGRVLTADQMNAHNTFDAPEQVRPTEFEGATVEGNRLKLTLPAKSVVVLALGTGEA
;
A
#
# COMPACT_ATOMS: atom_id res chain seq x y z
N LEU A 1 -10.08 -0.12 19.28
CA LEU A 1 -8.63 -0.36 19.07
C LEU A 1 -8.51 -1.70 18.35
N GLN A 2 -7.90 -1.76 17.16
CA GLN A 2 -7.64 -3.05 16.49
C GLN A 2 -6.28 -3.60 16.96
N ALA A 3 -6.22 -4.89 17.30
CA ALA A 3 -4.98 -5.55 17.71
C ALA A 3 -4.11 -5.88 16.50
N LEU A 4 -2.79 -5.80 16.66
CA LEU A 4 -1.84 -6.19 15.61
C LEU A 4 -1.69 -7.73 15.55
N ILE A 5 -1.74 -8.38 16.70
CA ILE A 5 -1.51 -9.82 16.84
C ILE A 5 -2.65 -10.39 17.67
N LEU A 6 -3.19 -11.53 17.24
CA LEU A 6 -4.14 -12.32 18.04
C LEU A 6 -3.47 -13.63 18.47
N THR A 7 -3.72 -14.04 19.70
CA THR A 7 -3.23 -15.31 20.29
C THR A 7 -4.43 -16.14 20.74
N GLU A 8 -4.39 -17.44 20.51
CA GLU A 8 -5.45 -18.36 20.94
C GLU A 8 -5.24 -18.73 22.41
N GLU A 9 -6.29 -18.59 23.24
CA GLU A 9 -6.19 -18.88 24.67
C GLU A 9 -5.88 -20.36 24.91
N GLY A 10 -4.92 -20.64 25.80
CA GLY A 10 -4.51 -22.01 26.13
C GLY A 10 -3.72 -22.72 25.02
N SER A 11 -3.20 -21.98 24.05
CA SER A 11 -2.54 -22.48 22.85
C SER A 11 -1.29 -21.65 22.53
N GLU A 12 -0.37 -22.22 21.75
CA GLU A 12 0.79 -21.49 21.19
C GLU A 12 0.45 -20.81 19.85
N ARG A 13 -0.79 -20.96 19.35
CA ARG A 13 -1.22 -20.39 18.09
C ARG A 13 -1.33 -18.87 18.18
N MET A 14 -0.73 -18.20 17.21
CA MET A 14 -0.86 -16.77 16.99
C MET A 14 -1.11 -16.49 15.51
N LEU A 15 -1.72 -15.34 15.22
CA LEU A 15 -1.87 -14.84 13.85
C LEU A 15 -1.59 -13.34 13.79
N LEU A 16 -1.20 -12.88 12.61
CA LEU A 16 -0.98 -11.48 12.29
C LEU A 16 -2.24 -10.92 11.66
N THR A 17 -2.68 -9.74 12.10
CA THR A 17 -3.87 -9.11 11.51
C THR A 17 -3.50 -8.32 10.25
N PRO A 18 -4.47 -7.99 9.37
CA PRO A 18 -4.24 -7.05 8.29
C PRO A 18 -3.64 -5.72 8.79
N THR A 19 -4.02 -5.25 9.98
CA THR A 19 -3.44 -4.06 10.62
C THR A 19 -1.95 -4.23 10.88
N TYR A 20 -1.48 -5.38 11.38
CA TYR A 20 -0.04 -5.66 11.52
C TYR A 20 0.69 -5.51 10.20
N HIS A 21 0.14 -6.08 9.13
CA HIS A 21 0.77 -6.04 7.82
C HIS A 21 0.91 -4.61 7.28
N ILE A 22 -0.07 -3.74 7.52
CA ILE A 22 0.06 -2.31 7.18
C ILE A 22 1.21 -1.66 7.95
N PHE A 23 1.30 -1.88 9.27
CA PHE A 23 2.39 -1.35 10.08
C PHE A 23 3.76 -1.87 9.62
N GLU A 24 3.83 -3.14 9.22
CA GLU A 24 5.04 -3.75 8.67
C GLU A 24 5.43 -3.13 7.33
N MET A 25 4.50 -3.00 6.39
CA MET A 25 4.72 -2.38 5.08
C MET A 25 5.15 -0.91 5.22
N TYR A 26 4.62 -0.19 6.21
CA TYR A 26 4.89 1.25 6.40
C TYR A 26 6.16 1.54 7.21
N LYS A 27 6.93 0.51 7.62
CA LYS A 27 8.23 0.69 8.30
C LYS A 27 9.20 1.57 7.51
N VAL A 28 9.12 1.55 6.18
CA VAL A 28 9.95 2.38 5.28
C VAL A 28 9.76 3.89 5.48
N HIS A 29 8.66 4.30 6.10
CA HIS A 29 8.35 5.69 6.41
C HIS A 29 8.88 6.14 7.78
N GLN A 30 9.38 5.21 8.62
CA GLN A 30 9.93 5.56 9.94
C GLN A 30 11.26 6.30 9.79
N ASP A 31 11.37 7.46 10.45
CA ASP A 31 12.51 8.39 10.31
C ASP A 31 12.81 8.83 8.86
N ALA A 32 11.87 8.66 7.93
CA ALA A 32 12.02 9.06 6.55
C ALA A 32 11.69 10.55 6.38
N THR A 33 12.27 11.17 5.36
CA THR A 33 11.97 12.56 4.99
C THR A 33 10.72 12.58 4.13
N LEU A 34 9.65 13.25 4.59
CA LEU A 34 8.42 13.44 3.81
C LEU A 34 8.74 14.19 2.51
N LEU A 35 8.24 13.67 1.39
CA LEU A 35 8.31 14.32 0.09
C LEU A 35 6.95 14.96 -0.24
N PRO A 36 6.91 16.22 -0.70
CA PRO A 36 5.67 16.84 -1.15
C PRO A 36 5.05 16.06 -2.31
N LEU A 37 3.73 15.91 -2.27
CA LEU A 37 2.94 15.31 -3.34
C LEU A 37 1.65 16.12 -3.59
N ASP A 38 1.20 16.12 -4.84
CA ASP A 38 -0.12 16.62 -5.26
C ASP A 38 -0.90 15.43 -5.81
N LEU A 39 -2.02 15.08 -5.19
CA LEU A 39 -2.87 13.96 -5.61
C LEU A 39 -4.19 14.52 -6.14
N ARG A 40 -4.54 14.12 -7.36
CA ARG A 40 -5.86 14.34 -7.96
C ARG A 40 -6.47 12.99 -8.25
N CYS A 41 -7.62 12.74 -7.65
CA CYS A 41 -8.38 11.51 -7.82
C CYS A 41 -9.86 11.82 -7.76
N ASP A 42 -10.66 10.92 -8.30
CA ASP A 42 -12.10 10.97 -8.12
C ASP A 42 -12.48 10.73 -6.66
N ASP A 43 -13.64 11.27 -6.26
CA ASP A 43 -14.23 10.97 -4.96
C ASP A 43 -14.87 9.59 -4.97
N TYR A 44 -14.90 8.95 -3.80
CA TYR A 44 -15.70 7.76 -3.52
C TYR A 44 -16.87 8.13 -2.61
N THR A 45 -18.09 7.77 -3.03
CA THR A 45 -19.33 8.01 -2.28
C THR A 45 -19.98 6.68 -1.88
N CYS A 46 -20.32 6.54 -0.60
CA CYS A 46 -21.05 5.40 -0.05
C CYS A 46 -22.20 5.90 0.82
N GLY A 47 -23.42 5.84 0.28
CA GLY A 47 -24.58 6.49 0.90
C GLY A 47 -24.37 8.00 0.99
N ASP A 48 -24.47 8.57 2.18
CA ASP A 48 -24.30 10.01 2.42
C ASP A 48 -22.83 10.41 2.69
N LEU A 49 -21.91 9.45 2.72
CA LEU A 49 -20.49 9.70 2.99
C LEU A 49 -19.72 9.84 1.68
N THR A 50 -18.97 10.93 1.53
CA THR A 50 -18.06 11.18 0.40
C THR A 50 -16.66 11.48 0.92
N MET A 51 -15.65 10.91 0.27
CA MET A 51 -14.23 11.11 0.58
C MET A 51 -13.39 10.96 -0.69
N ALA A 52 -12.14 11.41 -0.67
CA ALA A 52 -11.22 11.15 -1.76
C ALA A 52 -11.10 9.62 -1.99
N GLY A 53 -11.24 9.18 -3.24
CA GLY A 53 -11.17 7.76 -3.61
C GLY A 53 -9.79 7.14 -3.38
N LEU A 54 -8.75 7.98 -3.33
CA LEU A 54 -7.38 7.59 -3.08
C LEU A 54 -6.76 8.44 -1.96
N SER A 55 -5.81 7.84 -1.25
CA SER A 55 -4.89 8.54 -0.36
C SER A 55 -3.47 8.14 -0.69
N ALA A 56 -2.51 9.06 -0.59
CA ALA A 56 -1.11 8.78 -0.89
C ALA A 56 -0.16 9.52 0.06
N SER A 57 1.01 8.92 0.29
CA SER A 57 2.14 9.54 0.97
C SER A 57 3.44 9.15 0.27
N ALA A 58 4.42 10.04 0.27
CA ALA A 58 5.74 9.78 -0.29
C ALA A 58 6.83 10.19 0.70
N SER A 59 7.88 9.38 0.82
CA SER A 59 9.02 9.72 1.67
C SER A 59 10.32 9.17 1.10
N ARG A 60 11.42 9.79 1.48
CA ARG A 60 12.77 9.30 1.20
C ARG A 60 13.40 8.76 2.47
N ASP A 61 13.82 7.49 2.45
CA ASP A 61 14.47 6.87 3.60
C ASP A 61 15.94 7.31 3.76
N LYS A 62 16.60 6.82 4.81
CA LYS A 62 18.01 7.13 5.11
C LYS A 62 18.99 6.57 4.08
N ALA A 63 18.62 5.54 3.32
CA ALA A 63 19.40 5.00 2.21
C ALA A 63 19.19 5.80 0.91
N GLY A 64 18.24 6.74 0.92
CA GLY A 64 17.93 7.60 -0.20
C GLY A 64 16.88 7.04 -1.15
N VAL A 65 16.29 5.87 -0.84
CA VAL A 65 15.22 5.25 -1.63
C VAL A 65 13.92 6.02 -1.42
N VAL A 66 13.22 6.28 -2.52
CA VAL A 66 11.91 6.93 -2.48
C VAL A 66 10.83 5.88 -2.39
N HIS A 67 10.03 5.98 -1.33
CA HIS A 67 8.88 5.12 -1.08
C HIS A 67 7.58 5.89 -1.30
N VAL A 68 6.62 5.27 -1.99
CA VAL A 68 5.29 5.83 -2.20
C VAL A 68 4.26 4.83 -1.69
N SER A 69 3.45 5.23 -0.71
CA SER A 69 2.31 4.47 -0.23
C SER A 69 1.02 5.04 -0.81
N LEU A 70 0.12 4.18 -1.28
CA LEU A 70 -1.18 4.55 -1.80
C LEU A 70 -2.27 3.62 -1.26
N CYS A 71 -3.44 4.17 -0.98
CA CYS A 71 -4.63 3.43 -0.56
C CYS A 71 -5.77 3.67 -1.57
N ASN A 72 -6.41 2.61 -2.03
CA ASN A 72 -7.68 2.68 -2.76
C ASN A 72 -8.84 2.34 -1.82
N VAL A 73 -9.68 3.34 -1.53
CA VAL A 73 -10.82 3.17 -0.62
C VAL A 73 -12.05 2.57 -1.30
N ASN A 74 -12.08 2.55 -2.65
CA ASN A 74 -13.19 1.98 -3.39
C ASN A 74 -13.21 0.45 -3.23
N PRO A 75 -14.29 -0.16 -2.71
CA PRO A 75 -14.39 -1.61 -2.52
C PRO A 75 -14.40 -2.42 -3.81
N ASN A 76 -14.81 -1.79 -4.90
CA ASN A 76 -15.34 -2.46 -6.08
C ASN A 76 -14.56 -2.15 -7.35
N GLU A 77 -13.90 -1.00 -7.40
CA GLU A 77 -13.25 -0.52 -8.62
C GLU A 77 -11.75 -0.35 -8.45
N THR A 78 -11.02 -0.68 -9.50
CA THR A 78 -9.60 -0.36 -9.63
C THR A 78 -9.41 1.14 -9.87
N ALA A 79 -8.27 1.66 -9.48
CA ALA A 79 -7.90 3.05 -9.77
C ALA A 79 -6.64 3.12 -10.61
N GLU A 80 -6.71 3.85 -11.73
CA GLU A 80 -5.56 4.13 -12.57
C GLU A 80 -4.94 5.48 -12.18
N LEU A 81 -3.62 5.50 -12.05
CA LEU A 81 -2.87 6.71 -11.72
C LEU A 81 -1.65 6.86 -12.63
N LEU A 82 -1.37 8.11 -13.00
CA LEU A 82 -0.10 8.50 -13.60
C LEU A 82 0.59 9.48 -12.65
N CYS A 83 1.73 9.05 -12.11
CA CYS A 83 2.54 9.85 -11.20
C CYS A 83 3.78 10.36 -11.93
N GLU A 84 3.97 11.67 -11.96
CA GLU A 84 5.22 12.27 -12.43
C GLU A 84 6.18 12.41 -11.24
N VAL A 85 7.36 11.80 -11.34
CA VAL A 85 8.37 11.88 -10.29
C VAL A 85 9.43 12.90 -10.72
N ARG A 86 9.65 13.90 -9.86
CA ARG A 86 10.58 15.02 -10.11
C ARG A 86 11.74 14.99 -9.13
N GLY A 87 12.89 15.50 -9.57
CA GLY A 87 14.08 15.67 -8.73
C GLY A 87 14.88 14.39 -8.46
N ILE A 88 14.45 13.24 -8.99
CA ILE A 88 15.20 11.98 -8.96
C ILE A 88 15.16 11.31 -10.33
N GLN A 89 16.14 10.43 -10.59
CA GLN A 89 16.10 9.47 -11.68
C GLN A 89 15.82 8.09 -11.09
N PHE A 90 15.04 7.27 -11.78
CA PHE A 90 14.72 5.90 -11.42
C PHE A 90 14.42 5.12 -12.70
N ASN A 91 14.69 3.82 -12.69
CA ASN A 91 14.45 2.94 -13.84
C ASN A 91 13.78 1.62 -13.43
N SER A 92 13.58 1.41 -12.12
CA SER A 92 12.89 0.26 -11.58
C SER A 92 11.88 0.68 -10.50
N VAL A 93 10.84 -0.13 -10.35
CA VAL A 93 9.87 -0.03 -9.27
C VAL A 93 9.65 -1.44 -8.73
N GLN A 94 9.66 -1.57 -7.41
CA GLN A 94 9.20 -2.76 -6.71
C GLN A 94 8.02 -2.36 -5.84
N GLY A 95 7.07 -3.27 -5.66
CA GLY A 95 5.86 -2.98 -4.92
C GLY A 95 5.37 -4.14 -4.09
N ARG A 96 4.67 -3.82 -3.01
CA ARG A 96 3.88 -4.77 -2.22
C ARG A 96 2.45 -4.26 -2.12
N VAL A 97 1.48 -5.17 -2.22
CA VAL A 97 0.06 -4.86 -2.08
C VAL A 97 -0.57 -5.73 -1.00
N LEU A 98 -1.37 -5.10 -0.14
CA LEU A 98 -2.32 -5.77 0.75
C LEU A 98 -3.73 -5.52 0.21
N THR A 99 -4.42 -6.60 -0.15
CA THR A 99 -5.82 -6.58 -0.59
C THR A 99 -6.44 -7.96 -0.31
N ALA A 100 -7.72 -8.11 -0.59
CA ALA A 100 -8.46 -9.36 -0.46
C ALA A 100 -9.65 -9.37 -1.41
N ASP A 101 -10.23 -10.53 -1.72
CA ASP A 101 -11.40 -10.61 -2.60
C ASP A 101 -12.67 -9.99 -1.98
N GLN A 102 -12.77 -10.05 -0.64
CA GLN A 102 -13.92 -9.59 0.12
C GLN A 102 -13.54 -8.46 1.08
N MET A 103 -14.44 -7.48 1.27
CA MET A 103 -14.20 -6.32 2.13
C MET A 103 -13.98 -6.68 3.61
N ASN A 104 -14.66 -7.72 4.10
CA ASN A 104 -14.59 -8.18 5.48
C ASN A 104 -13.66 -9.39 5.67
N ALA A 105 -12.81 -9.70 4.68
CA ALA A 105 -11.80 -10.73 4.80
C ALA A 105 -10.85 -10.42 5.96
N HIS A 106 -10.55 -11.42 6.77
CA HIS A 106 -9.67 -11.32 7.92
C HIS A 106 -8.97 -12.65 8.17
N ASN A 107 -7.85 -12.60 8.88
CA ASN A 107 -7.12 -13.81 9.27
C ASN A 107 -7.80 -14.48 10.45
N THR A 108 -7.91 -15.80 10.40
CA THR A 108 -8.40 -16.65 11.49
C THR A 108 -7.30 -17.63 11.89
N PHE A 109 -7.43 -18.33 13.02
CA PHE A 109 -6.39 -19.29 13.42
C PHE A 109 -6.26 -20.44 12.41
N ASP A 110 -7.35 -20.80 11.71
CA ASP A 110 -7.37 -21.88 10.70
C ASP A 110 -6.92 -21.39 9.31
N ALA A 111 -7.06 -20.09 9.04
CA ALA A 111 -6.55 -19.42 7.83
C ALA A 111 -5.76 -18.16 8.22
N PRO A 112 -4.55 -18.31 8.81
CA PRO A 112 -3.81 -17.20 9.42
C PRO A 112 -3.18 -16.24 8.42
N GLU A 113 -3.15 -16.61 7.14
CA GLU A 113 -2.52 -15.85 6.07
C GLU A 113 -3.47 -15.54 4.89
N GLN A 114 -4.78 -15.52 5.15
CA GLN A 114 -5.80 -15.20 4.14
C GLN A 114 -5.65 -13.78 3.58
N VAL A 115 -5.26 -12.82 4.42
CA VAL A 115 -5.03 -11.43 4.10
C VAL A 115 -3.60 -11.08 4.52
N ARG A 116 -2.69 -11.10 3.55
CA ARG A 116 -1.27 -10.81 3.72
C ARG A 116 -0.72 -10.01 2.53
N PRO A 117 0.38 -9.27 2.69
CA PRO A 117 1.00 -8.58 1.57
C PRO A 117 1.53 -9.57 0.55
N THR A 118 1.39 -9.22 -0.73
CA THR A 118 1.96 -9.95 -1.86
C THR A 118 2.75 -8.97 -2.75
N GLU A 119 3.48 -9.50 -3.72
CA GLU A 119 4.15 -8.66 -4.71
C GLU A 119 3.13 -7.88 -5.53
N PHE A 120 3.42 -6.62 -5.81
CA PHE A 120 2.57 -5.75 -6.60
C PHE A 120 3.15 -5.52 -7.99
N GLU A 121 2.48 -6.06 -9.00
CA GLU A 121 2.87 -5.98 -10.41
C GLU A 121 2.14 -4.88 -11.18
N GLY A 122 1.21 -4.15 -10.54
CA GLY A 122 0.41 -3.10 -11.17
C GLY A 122 1.15 -1.77 -11.36
N ALA A 123 2.48 -1.76 -11.35
CA ALA A 123 3.32 -0.58 -11.49
C ALA A 123 4.31 -0.72 -12.66
N THR A 124 4.39 0.31 -13.50
CA THR A 124 5.34 0.36 -14.62
C THR A 124 6.02 1.73 -14.71
N VAL A 125 7.31 1.72 -15.05
CA VAL A 125 8.10 2.94 -15.23
C VAL A 125 8.08 3.33 -16.70
N GLU A 126 7.64 4.56 -16.99
CA GLU A 126 7.60 5.15 -18.33
C GLU A 126 8.41 6.46 -18.33
N GLY A 127 9.71 6.37 -18.59
CA GLY A 127 10.62 7.52 -18.50
C GLY A 127 10.75 8.01 -17.05
N ASN A 128 10.29 9.22 -16.76
CA ASN A 128 10.24 9.76 -15.38
C ASN A 128 8.85 9.65 -14.73
N ARG A 129 7.95 8.86 -15.34
CA ARG A 129 6.60 8.66 -14.85
C ARG A 129 6.40 7.24 -14.35
N LEU A 130 5.49 7.10 -13.41
CA LEU A 130 5.06 5.85 -12.85
C LEU A 130 3.58 5.67 -13.18
N LYS A 131 3.25 4.67 -13.99
CA LYS A 131 1.88 4.28 -14.29
C LYS A 131 1.46 3.17 -13.34
N LEU A 132 0.34 3.37 -12.67
CA LEU A 132 -0.16 2.50 -11.60
C LEU A 132 -1.60 2.05 -11.90
N THR A 133 -1.89 0.81 -11.57
CA THR A 133 -3.26 0.27 -11.50
C THR A 133 -3.46 -0.34 -10.13
N LEU A 134 -4.13 0.39 -9.24
CA LEU A 134 -4.40 -0.07 -7.88
C LEU A 134 -5.63 -0.97 -7.88
N PRO A 135 -5.56 -2.17 -7.27
CA PRO A 135 -6.75 -2.99 -7.04
C PRO A 135 -7.76 -2.23 -6.18
N ALA A 136 -9.02 -2.62 -6.28
CA ALA A 136 -10.04 -2.22 -5.31
C ALA A 136 -9.58 -2.58 -3.88
N LYS A 137 -10.04 -1.85 -2.86
CA LYS A 137 -9.83 -2.15 -1.42
C LYS A 137 -8.38 -2.59 -1.14
N SER A 138 -7.44 -1.71 -1.46
CA SER A 138 -6.02 -2.06 -1.45
C SER A 138 -5.15 -1.01 -0.79
N VAL A 139 -4.04 -1.47 -0.22
CA VAL A 139 -2.92 -0.62 0.20
C VAL A 139 -1.67 -1.11 -0.53
N VAL A 140 -1.01 -0.20 -1.23
CA VAL A 140 0.19 -0.46 -2.01
C VAL A 140 1.35 0.36 -1.43
N VAL A 141 2.52 -0.26 -1.29
CA VAL A 141 3.78 0.44 -0.99
C VAL A 141 4.77 0.13 -2.10
N LEU A 142 5.32 1.18 -2.68
CA LEU A 142 6.27 1.13 -3.79
C LEU A 142 7.63 1.65 -3.35
N ALA A 143 8.69 1.04 -3.86
CA ALA A 143 10.06 1.52 -3.74
C ALA A 143 10.60 1.82 -5.14
N LEU A 144 11.08 3.06 -5.35
CA LEU A 144 11.68 3.50 -6.61
C LEU A 144 13.19 3.30 -6.57
N GLY A 145 13.71 2.56 -7.55
CA GLY A 145 15.12 2.19 -7.64
C GLY A 145 15.81 2.71 -8.90
N THR A 146 17.12 2.86 -8.79
CA THR A 146 18.04 3.07 -9.91
C THR A 146 18.76 1.76 -10.22
N GLY A 147 18.01 0.68 -10.46
CA GLY A 147 18.51 -0.61 -10.97
C GLY A 147 19.98 -0.93 -10.73
N GLU A 148 20.36 -1.20 -9.48
CA GLU A 148 21.47 -2.09 -9.14
C GLU A 148 20.98 -2.93 -7.95
N ALA A 149 20.91 -4.25 -8.17
CA ALA A 149 20.68 -5.24 -7.12
C ALA A 149 22.01 -5.59 -6.45
#